data_AF-A0A258Y5D3-F1
#
_entry.id   AF-A0A258Y5D3-F1
#
_cell.length_a   1.000
_cell.length_b   1.000
_cell.length_c   1.000
_cell.angle_alpha   90.00
_cell.angle_beta   90.00
_cell.angle_gamma   90.00
#
_symmetry.space_group_name_H-M   'P 1'
#
loop_
_entity.id
_entity.type
_entity.pdbx_description
1 polymer ?
#
loop_
_entity_poly.entity_id
_entity_poly.type
_entity_poly.pdbx_seq_one_letter_code
_entity_poly.pdbx_strand_id
1 'polypeptide(L)'
;ETKFGMDAEELKAALEGANSLSNIKIIGLMGMASFSDDLRVVQPEFAYLNGLYQDCIKLKSSNIDCSVLSMGMSGDYQLAIENGSNMVRIGSLLFGARNYNK
;
A
#
# COMPACT_ATOMS: atom_id res chain seq x y z
N GLU A 1 -10.88 9.21 11.82
CA GLU A 1 -10.00 8.35 12.61
C GLU A 1 -10.42 6.88 12.52
N THR A 2 -10.14 6.21 11.40
CA THR A 2 -10.32 4.74 11.26
C THR A 2 -9.47 4.24 10.10
N LYS A 3 -8.20 4.66 10.04
CA LYS A 3 -7.24 3.97 9.16
C LYS A 3 -6.74 2.76 9.95
N PHE A 4 -7.13 1.58 9.49
CA PHE A 4 -6.64 0.31 10.00
C PHE A 4 -5.48 -0.16 9.13
N GLY A 5 -4.51 -0.82 9.74
CA GLY A 5 -3.35 -1.36 9.08
C GLY A 5 -2.65 -2.33 10.03
N MET A 6 -1.67 -3.05 9.50
CA MET A 6 -0.74 -3.83 10.31
C MET A 6 0.51 -2.99 10.54
N ASP A 7 1.05 -3.04 11.75
CA ASP A 7 2.44 -2.62 11.95
C ASP A 7 3.42 -3.65 11.35
N ALA A 8 4.73 -3.38 11.44
CA ALA A 8 5.74 -4.25 10.86
C ALA A 8 5.80 -5.65 11.50
N GLU A 9 5.53 -5.76 12.80
CA GLU A 9 5.54 -7.04 13.51
C GLU A 9 4.28 -7.86 13.18
N GLU A 10 3.12 -7.21 13.14
CA GLU A 10 1.87 -7.82 12.71
C GLU A 10 1.94 -8.30 11.25
N LEU A 11 2.53 -7.49 10.36
CA LEU A 11 2.75 -7.86 8.96
C LEU A 11 3.64 -9.10 8.87
N LYS A 12 4.75 -9.12 9.62
CA LYS A 12 5.67 -10.26 9.64
C LYS A 12 4.97 -11.53 10.10
N ALA A 13 4.21 -11.47 11.20
CA ALA A 13 3.44 -12.60 11.70
C ALA A 13 2.41 -13.10 10.68
N ALA A 14 1.74 -12.19 9.96
CA ALA A 14 0.80 -12.54 8.90
C ALA A 14 1.48 -13.25 7.72
N LEU A 15 2.67 -12.79 7.30
CA LEU A 15 3.45 -13.40 6.22
C LEU A 15 3.98 -14.79 6.63
N GLU A 16 4.43 -14.96 7.86
CA GLU A 16 4.86 -16.27 8.39
C GLU A 16 3.69 -17.29 8.39
N GLY A 17 2.48 -16.84 8.72
CA GLY A 17 1.27 -17.66 8.70
C GLY A 17 0.68 -17.92 7.30
N ALA A 18 1.16 -17.25 6.25
CA ALA A 18 0.50 -17.22 4.94
C ALA A 18 0.38 -18.60 4.28
N ASN A 19 1.35 -19.49 4.48
CA ASN A 19 1.34 -20.83 3.89
C ASN A 19 0.22 -21.73 4.44
N SER A 20 -0.40 -21.37 5.56
CA SER A 20 -1.57 -22.09 6.11
C SER A 20 -2.89 -21.72 5.40
N LEU A 21 -2.90 -20.65 4.60
CA LEU A 21 -4.09 -20.11 3.97
C LEU A 21 -4.31 -20.72 2.58
N SER A 22 -4.92 -21.89 2.53
CA SER A 22 -5.07 -22.70 1.30
C SER A 22 -5.79 -22.01 0.12
N ASN A 23 -6.62 -20.99 0.39
CA ASN A 23 -7.41 -20.28 -0.63
C ASN A 23 -6.97 -18.83 -0.83
N ILE A 24 -5.83 -18.42 -0.25
CA ILE A 24 -5.35 -17.03 -0.29
C ILE A 24 -3.94 -17.01 -0.87
N LYS A 25 -3.72 -16.06 -1.78
CA LYS A 25 -2.40 -15.70 -2.28
C LYS A 25 -2.12 -14.24 -1.95
N ILE A 26 -1.07 -14.01 -1.17
CA ILE A 26 -0.57 -12.67 -0.87
C ILE A 26 0.24 -12.22 -2.09
N ILE A 27 -0.24 -11.20 -2.78
CA ILE A 27 0.38 -10.69 -4.01
C ILE A 27 1.10 -9.36 -3.81
N GLY A 28 1.08 -8.79 -2.62
CA GLY A 28 1.59 -7.43 -2.43
C GLY A 28 1.20 -6.80 -1.12
N LEU A 29 1.65 -5.55 -0.94
CA LEU A 29 1.30 -4.69 0.17
C LEU A 29 0.46 -3.51 -0.31
N MET A 30 -0.36 -2.98 0.59
CA MET A 30 -1.14 -1.77 0.37
C MET A 30 -0.94 -0.81 1.54
N GLY A 31 -0.77 0.47 1.24
CA GLY A 31 -0.76 1.50 2.26
C GLY A 31 -1.28 2.85 1.76
N MET A 32 -1.66 3.68 2.73
CA MET A 32 -2.11 5.05 2.53
C MET A 32 -1.26 5.96 3.39
N ALA A 33 -0.64 6.95 2.78
CA ALA A 33 0.03 8.00 3.51
C ALA A 33 -0.96 8.86 4.32
N SER A 34 -0.40 9.66 5.22
CA SER A 34 -1.06 10.75 5.91
C SER A 34 -1.77 11.66 4.92
N PHE A 35 -2.97 12.12 5.29
CA PHE A 35 -3.70 13.10 4.47
C PHE A 35 -3.09 14.47 4.72
N SER A 36 -2.06 14.79 3.94
CA SER A 36 -1.27 16.01 4.07
C SER A 36 -0.90 16.52 2.68
N ASP A 37 -1.01 17.83 2.48
CA ASP A 37 -0.50 18.50 1.28
C ASP A 37 1.04 18.68 1.34
N ASP A 38 1.65 18.44 2.50
CA ASP A 38 3.10 18.47 2.66
C ASP A 38 3.73 17.15 2.22
N LEU A 39 4.23 17.13 0.99
CA LEU A 39 4.91 15.96 0.40
C LEU A 39 6.14 15.51 1.21
N ARG A 40 6.74 16.38 2.04
CA ARG A 40 7.87 16.00 2.92
C ARG A 40 7.45 15.05 4.04
N VAL A 41 6.16 15.04 4.39
CA VAL A 41 5.57 14.09 5.34
C VAL A 41 5.18 12.80 4.64
N VAL A 42 4.66 12.89 3.41
CA VAL A 42 4.15 11.75 2.64
C VAL A 42 5.28 10.86 2.09
N GLN A 43 6.37 11.47 1.60
CA GLN A 43 7.49 10.74 0.99
C GLN A 43 8.11 9.68 1.93
N PRO A 44 8.49 9.98 3.19
CA PRO A 44 9.10 8.98 4.06
C PRO A 44 8.15 7.81 4.37
N GLU A 45 6.84 8.03 4.39
CA GLU A 45 5.85 6.98 4.60
C GLU A 45 5.77 6.03 3.39
N PHE A 46 5.82 6.56 2.16
CA PHE A 46 5.92 5.72 0.95
C PHE A 46 7.24 4.98 0.88
N ALA A 47 8.36 5.63 1.22
CA ALA A 47 9.66 4.98 1.26
C ALA A 47 9.70 3.84 2.30
N TYR A 48 9.09 4.05 3.47
CA TYR A 48 8.96 3.03 4.50
C TYR A 48 8.16 1.82 4.02
N LEU A 49 7.00 2.05 3.40
CA LEU A 49 6.18 0.97 2.84
C LEU A 49 6.91 0.22 1.71
N ASN A 50 7.65 0.92 0.86
CA ASN A 50 8.48 0.28 -0.16
C ASN A 50 9.56 -0.59 0.48
N GLY A 51 10.18 -0.17 1.59
CA GLY A 51 11.11 -0.99 2.36
C GLY A 51 10.48 -2.32 2.81
N LEU A 52 9.31 -2.26 3.43
CA LEU A 52 8.54 -3.46 3.83
C LEU A 52 8.18 -4.34 2.62
N TYR A 53 7.85 -3.73 1.49
CA TYR A 53 7.57 -4.45 0.24
C TYR A 53 8.80 -5.18 -0.29
N GLN A 54 9.99 -4.56 -0.26
CA GLN A 54 11.23 -5.22 -0.64
C GLN A 54 11.54 -6.42 0.26
N ASP A 55 11.21 -6.34 1.55
CA ASP A 55 11.35 -7.48 2.45
C ASP A 55 10.31 -8.58 2.16
N CYS A 56 9.07 -8.20 1.86
CA CYS A 56 8.00 -9.12 1.44
C CYS A 56 8.36 -9.89 0.16
N ILE A 57 9.02 -9.25 -0.82
CA ILE A 57 9.52 -9.92 -2.04
C ILE A 57 10.45 -11.09 -1.71
N LYS A 58 11.31 -10.94 -0.69
CA LYS A 58 12.30 -11.96 -0.30
C LYS A 58 11.64 -13.21 0.31
N LEU A 59 10.41 -13.10 0.79
CA LEU A 59 9.65 -14.18 1.43
C LEU A 59 8.84 -15.03 0.45
N LYS A 60 9.21 -15.03 -0.83
CA LYS A 60 8.50 -15.75 -1.90
C LYS A 60 8.24 -17.22 -1.53
N SER A 61 6.97 -17.63 -1.62
CA SER A 61 6.49 -18.98 -1.33
C SER A 61 5.35 -19.39 -2.27
N SER A 62 4.69 -20.53 -2.04
CA SER A 62 3.48 -20.93 -2.78
C SER A 62 2.33 -19.92 -2.61
N ASN A 63 2.21 -19.34 -1.42
CA ASN A 63 1.13 -18.42 -1.06
C ASN A 63 1.59 -16.96 -1.04
N ILE A 64 2.87 -16.67 -1.25
CA ILE A 64 3.43 -15.31 -1.26
C ILE A 64 4.15 -15.04 -2.58
N ASP A 65 3.64 -14.07 -3.33
CA ASP A 65 4.19 -13.59 -4.59
C ASP A 65 4.06 -12.07 -4.63
N CYS A 66 4.81 -11.41 -3.75
CA CYS A 66 4.75 -9.99 -3.48
C CYS A 66 5.19 -9.18 -4.71
N SER A 67 4.27 -8.95 -5.64
CA SER A 67 4.47 -8.32 -6.95
C SER A 67 3.77 -6.98 -7.05
N VAL A 68 2.92 -6.63 -6.09
CA VAL A 68 2.13 -5.39 -6.06
C VAL A 68 2.52 -4.52 -4.87
N LEU A 69 2.81 -3.26 -5.14
CA LEU A 69 2.94 -2.19 -4.16
C LEU A 69 1.85 -1.14 -4.41
N SER A 70 0.74 -1.30 -3.71
CA SER A 70 -0.44 -0.44 -3.86
C SER A 70 -0.35 0.77 -2.93
N MET A 71 0.03 1.92 -3.49
CA MET A 71 0.08 3.19 -2.76
C MET A 71 -0.14 4.37 -3.72
N GLY A 72 -0.52 5.52 -3.20
CA GLY A 72 -0.90 6.67 -4.01
C GLY A 72 -2.38 6.70 -4.39
N MET A 73 -2.94 7.89 -4.29
CA MET A 73 -4.31 8.31 -4.57
C MET A 73 -4.28 9.56 -5.46
N SER A 74 -5.44 10.12 -5.80
CA SER A 74 -5.55 11.26 -6.71
C SER A 74 -4.59 12.44 -6.42
N GLY A 75 -4.27 12.71 -5.14
CA GLY A 75 -3.45 13.87 -4.74
C GLY A 75 -1.94 13.61 -4.65
N ASP A 76 -1.52 12.35 -4.54
CA ASP A 76 -0.13 11.95 -4.21
C ASP A 76 0.41 10.83 -5.11
N TYR A 77 -0.33 10.43 -6.16
CA TYR A 77 0.05 9.31 -7.03
C TYR A 77 1.40 9.49 -7.74
N GLN A 78 1.80 10.72 -8.09
CA GLN A 78 3.09 10.98 -8.74
C GLN A 78 4.24 10.64 -7.79
N LEU A 79 4.16 11.12 -6.56
CA LEU A 79 5.13 10.81 -5.51
C LEU A 79 5.13 9.30 -5.18
N ALA A 80 3.97 8.66 -5.18
CA ALA A 80 3.87 7.22 -4.98
C ALA A 80 4.59 6.43 -6.09
N ILE A 81 4.47 6.84 -7.35
CA ILE A 81 5.19 6.24 -8.49
C ILE A 81 6.70 6.42 -8.34
N GLU A 82 7.15 7.63 -7.97
CA GLU A 82 8.57 7.92 -7.70
C GLU A 82 9.14 7.05 -6.56
N ASN A 83 8.30 6.64 -5.61
CA ASN A 83 8.66 5.76 -4.50
C ASN A 83 8.43 4.27 -4.80
N GLY A 84 8.17 3.90 -6.05
CA GLY A 84 8.12 2.51 -6.50
C GLY A 84 6.73 1.87 -6.52
N SER A 85 5.65 2.65 -6.39
CA SER A 85 4.30 2.10 -6.55
C SER A 85 4.09 1.58 -7.97
N ASN A 86 3.48 0.41 -8.08
CA ASN A 86 3.03 -0.16 -9.35
C ASN A 86 1.51 -0.32 -9.43
N MET A 87 0.77 0.19 -8.43
CA MET A 87 -0.68 0.23 -8.41
C MET A 87 -1.16 1.46 -7.65
N VAL A 88 -1.63 2.47 -8.40
CA VAL A 88 -2.23 3.70 -7.85
C VAL A 88 -3.75 3.61 -7.84
N ARG A 89 -4.41 4.35 -6.93
CA ARG A 89 -5.86 4.30 -6.71
C ARG A 89 -6.50 5.68 -7.00
N ILE A 90 -6.89 5.90 -8.26
CA ILE A 90 -7.35 7.22 -8.70
C ILE A 90 -8.88 7.32 -8.70
N GLY A 91 -9.42 8.30 -7.97
CA GLY A 91 -10.86 8.54 -7.86
C GLY A 91 -11.24 9.93 -8.36
N SER A 92 -11.15 10.93 -7.47
CA SER A 92 -11.54 12.32 -7.76
C SER A 92 -10.86 12.96 -8.97
N LEU A 93 -9.63 12.56 -9.32
CA LEU A 93 -8.95 13.07 -10.51
C LEU A 93 -9.60 12.57 -11.81
N LEU A 94 -10.23 11.39 -11.80
CA LEU A 94 -10.94 10.83 -12.96
C LEU A 94 -12.44 11.16 -12.95
N PHE A 95 -13.08 11.14 -11.78
CA PHE A 95 -14.54 11.24 -11.67
C PHE A 95 -15.04 12.57 -11.09
N GLY A 96 -14.14 13.49 -10.73
CA GLY A 96 -14.48 14.76 -10.08
C GLY A 96 -14.78 14.64 -8.58
N ALA A 97 -15.12 15.76 -7.95
CA ALA A 97 -15.50 15.81 -6.54
C ALA A 97 -16.86 15.12 -6.31
N ARG A 98 -17.05 14.53 -5.13
CA ARG A 98 -18.35 13.98 -4.74
C ARG A 98 -19.35 15.13 -4.56
N ASN A 99 -20.48 15.04 -5.26
CA ASN A 99 -21.61 15.94 -5.08
C ASN A 99 -22.46 15.46 -3.90
N TYR A 100 -22.40 16.15 -2.77
CA TYR A 100 -23.20 15.84 -1.57
C TYR A 100 -24.60 16.48 -1.58
N ASN A 101 -24.97 17.19 -2.65
CA ASN A 101 -26.24 17.91 -2.79
C ASN A 101 -27.40 17.01 -3.29
N LYS A 102 -27.55 15.80 -2.73
CA LYS A 102 -28.70 14.94 -3.02
C LYS A 102 -29.63 14.85 -1.81
#